data_AF-A0A410M903-F1
#
_entry.id   AF-A0A410M903-F1
#
_cell.length_a   1.000
_cell.length_b   1.000
_cell.length_c   1.000
_cell.angle_alpha   90.00
_cell.angle_beta   90.00
_cell.angle_gamma   90.00
#
_symmetry.space_group_name_H-M   'P 1'
#
loop_
_entity.id
_entity.type
_entity.pdbx_description
1 polymer ?
#
loop_
_entity_poly.entity_id
_entity_poly.type
_entity_poly.pdbx_seq_one_letter_code
_entity_poly.pdbx_strand_id
1 'polypeptide(L)' 'MIEMPPNEMEDFLYHLKKYMEYTTEMRAAYEHLSEHGKSLVVEASPTKQGPETLSQQAYAWHDELYKRTNINDA' A
#
# COMPACT_ATOMS: atom_id res chain seq x y z
N MET A 1 27.20 -13.40 6.67
CA MET A 1 26.75 -12.32 5.77
C MET A 1 25.80 -12.98 4.79
N ILE A 2 24.52 -12.61 4.80
CA ILE A 2 23.56 -13.17 3.86
C ILE A 2 23.57 -12.25 2.64
N GLU A 3 24.22 -12.68 1.57
CA GLU A 3 24.02 -12.07 0.25
C GLU A 3 22.57 -12.39 -0.15
N MET A 4 21.71 -11.38 -0.18
CA MET A 4 20.37 -11.49 -0.75
C MET A 4 20.50 -11.70 -2.26
N PRO A 5 19.82 -12.70 -2.85
CA PRO A 5 19.81 -12.86 -4.29
C PRO A 5 19.11 -11.65 -4.94
N PRO A 6 19.55 -11.21 -6.14
CA PRO A 6 19.10 -9.97 -6.78
C PRO A 6 17.59 -9.88 -7.09
N ASN A 7 16.80 -10.96 -6.93
CA ASN A 7 15.40 -11.02 -7.35
C ASN A 7 14.34 -10.86 -6.25
N GLU A 8 14.63 -11.16 -4.98
CA GLU A 8 13.56 -11.22 -3.95
C GLU A 8 13.08 -9.82 -3.53
N MET A 9 13.99 -8.85 -3.48
CA MET A 9 13.64 -7.46 -3.18
C MET A 9 12.87 -6.81 -4.34
N GLU A 10 13.28 -7.08 -5.58
CA GLU A 10 12.57 -6.58 -6.77
C GLU A 10 11.17 -7.18 -6.87
N ASP A 11 11.02 -8.48 -6.57
CA ASP A 11 9.72 -9.17 -6.51
C ASP A 11 8.81 -8.55 -5.42
N PHE A 12 9.36 -8.30 -4.24
CA PHE A 12 8.62 -7.62 -3.18
C PHE A 12 8.19 -6.21 -3.58
N LEU A 13 9.09 -5.41 -4.18
CA LEU A 13 8.77 -4.06 -4.66
C LEU A 13 7.72 -4.08 -5.78
N TYR A 14 7.75 -5.07 -6.66
CA TYR A 14 6.70 -5.28 -7.66
C TYR A 14 5.34 -5.52 -7.00
N HIS A 15 5.26 -6.44 -6.04
CA HIS A 15 4.04 -6.72 -5.31
C HIS A 15 3.55 -5.54 -4.48
N LEU A 16 4.45 -4.78 -3.85
CA LEU A 16 4.11 -3.56 -3.13
C LEU A 16 3.53 -2.50 -4.07
N LYS A 17 4.11 -2.33 -5.26
CA LYS A 17 3.56 -1.43 -6.29
C LYS A 17 2.16 -1.88 -6.72
N LYS A 18 1.93 -3.18 -6.91
CA LYS A 18 0.59 -3.72 -7.19
C LYS A 18 -0.40 -3.46 -6.06
N TYR A 19 0.04 -3.58 -4.82
CA TYR A 19 -0.79 -3.26 -3.66
C TYR A 19 -1.14 -1.77 -3.60
N MET A 20 -0.22 -0.86 -3.96
CA MET A 20 -0.50 0.58 -4.08
C MET A 20 -1.56 0.87 -5.17
N GLU A 21 -1.43 0.25 -6.34
CA GLU A 21 -2.41 0.37 -7.44
C GLU A 21 -3.80 -0.07 -6.94
N TYR A 22 -3.88 -1.25 -6.35
CA TYR A 22 -5.14 -1.82 -5.85
C TYR A 22 -5.78 -0.98 -4.74
N THR A 23 -5.01 -0.53 -3.76
CA THR A 23 -5.53 0.31 -2.66
C THR A 23 -5.98 1.68 -3.15
N THR A 24 -5.37 2.20 -4.22
CA THR A 24 -5.81 3.44 -4.88
C THR A 24 -7.15 3.25 -5.59
N GLU A 25 -7.32 2.15 -6.33
CA GLU A 25 -8.60 1.79 -6.97
C GLU A 25 -9.70 1.55 -5.93
N MET A 26 -9.37 0.87 -4.83
CA MET A 26 -10.29 0.63 -3.71
C MET A 26 -10.71 1.94 -3.02
N ARG A 27 -9.79 2.90 -2.85
CA ARG A 27 -10.11 4.25 -2.37
C ARG A 27 -11.07 4.97 -3.32
N ALA A 28 -10.80 4.94 -4.63
CA ALA A 28 -11.66 5.56 -5.62
C ALA A 28 -13.07 4.93 -5.63
N ALA A 29 -13.17 3.60 -5.57
CA ALA A 29 -14.45 2.90 -5.48
C ALA A 29 -15.23 3.29 -4.20
N TYR A 30 -14.53 3.45 -3.07
CA TYR A 30 -15.10 3.89 -1.81
C TYR A 30 -15.62 5.34 -1.86
N GLU A 31 -14.92 6.24 -2.55
CA GLU A 31 -15.35 7.64 -2.70
C GLU A 31 -16.69 7.77 -3.43
N HIS A 32 -17.02 6.82 -4.31
CA HIS A 32 -18.29 6.76 -5.04
C HIS A 32 -19.45 6.12 -4.27
N LEU A 33 -19.20 5.54 -3.08
CA LEU A 33 -20.26 4.97 -2.25
C LEU A 33 -21.15 6.07 -1.64
N SER A 34 -22.39 5.70 -1.35
CA SER A 34 -23.24 6.52 -0.48
C SER A 34 -22.67 6.59 0.93
N GLU A 35 -23.06 7.58 1.72
CA GLU A 35 -22.63 7.70 3.11
C GLU A 35 -22.96 6.46 3.96
N HIS A 36 -24.10 5.82 3.71
CA HIS A 36 -24.44 4.55 4.35
C HIS A 36 -23.47 3.43 3.93
N GLY A 37 -23.15 3.33 2.64
CA GLY A 37 -22.17 2.36 2.14
C GLY A 37 -20.77 2.58 2.71
N LYS A 38 -20.34 3.84 2.84
CA LYS A 38 -19.08 4.21 3.50
C LYS A 38 -19.06 3.76 4.97
N SER A 39 -20.15 4.00 5.71
CA SER A 39 -20.29 3.56 7.11
C SER A 39 -20.13 2.05 7.24
N LEU A 40 -20.81 1.27 6.40
CA LEU A 40 -20.73 -0.19 6.43
C LEU A 40 -19.31 -0.72 6.18
N VAL A 41 -18.59 -0.12 5.22
CA VAL A 41 -17.20 -0.50 4.92
C VAL A 41 -16.30 -0.22 6.11
N VAL A 42 -16.41 0.96 6.72
CA VAL A 42 -15.59 1.35 7.88
C VAL A 42 -15.95 0.50 9.12
N GLU A 43 -17.23 0.23 9.35
CA GLU A 43 -17.70 -0.62 10.44
C GLU A 43 -17.25 -2.07 10.29
N ALA A 44 -17.19 -2.59 9.06
CA ALA A 44 -16.68 -3.93 8.79
C ALA A 44 -15.15 -4.03 8.90
N SER A 45 -14.42 -2.92 8.81
CA SER A 45 -12.97 -2.89 8.89
C SER A 45 -12.46 -3.32 10.28
N PRO A 46 -11.47 -4.22 10.40
CA PRO A 46 -10.87 -4.62 11.68
C PRO A 46 -10.28 -3.45 12.46
N THR A 47 -9.74 -2.45 11.75
CA THR A 47 -9.12 -1.26 12.35
C THR A 47 -10.09 -0.08 12.44
N LYS A 48 -11.34 -0.23 11.99
CA LYS A 48 -12.33 0.86 11.84
C LYS A 48 -11.81 2.03 11.02
N GLN A 49 -10.94 1.73 10.05
CA GLN A 49 -10.39 2.69 9.10
C GLN A 49 -10.88 2.38 7.68
N GLY A 50 -11.03 3.43 6.89
CA GLY A 50 -11.37 3.33 5.48
C GLY A 50 -10.18 2.95 4.59
N PRO A 51 -10.45 2.65 3.32
CA PRO A 51 -9.42 2.26 2.35
C PRO A 51 -8.38 3.36 2.06
N GLU A 52 -8.69 4.63 2.35
CA GLU A 52 -7.72 5.74 2.33
C GLU A 52 -6.48 5.41 3.17
N THR A 53 -6.66 4.89 4.38
CA THR A 53 -5.55 4.57 5.27
C THR A 53 -4.66 3.46 4.71
N LEU A 54 -5.26 2.47 4.03
CA LEU A 54 -4.51 1.39 3.38
C LEU A 54 -3.66 1.91 2.22
N SER A 55 -4.22 2.83 1.42
CA SER A 55 -3.49 3.51 0.36
C SER A 55 -2.32 4.32 0.93
N GLN A 56 -2.57 5.17 1.93
CA GLN A 56 -1.52 5.96 2.59
C GLN A 56 -0.39 5.09 3.16
N GLN A 57 -0.72 3.98 3.81
CA GLN A 57 0.27 3.05 4.35
C GLN A 57 1.08 2.37 3.24
N ALA A 58 0.45 1.98 2.13
CA ALA A 58 1.15 1.40 0.99
C ALA A 58 2.16 2.37 0.37
N TYR A 59 1.76 3.63 0.16
CA TYR A 59 2.67 4.68 -0.33
C TYR A 59 3.80 4.97 0.65
N ALA A 60 3.51 5.11 1.95
CA ALA A 60 4.55 5.35 2.96
C ALA A 60 5.56 4.20 3.04
N TRP A 61 5.11 2.96 2.92
CA TRP A 61 6.00 1.79 2.90
C TRP A 61 6.88 1.78 1.65
N HIS A 62 6.29 2.05 0.48
CA HIS A 62 7.05 2.13 -0.77
C HIS A 62 8.12 3.23 -0.71
N ASP A 63 7.76 4.43 -0.26
CA ASP A 63 8.68 5.56 -0.16
C ASP A 63 9.84 5.28 0.80
N GLU A 64 9.57 4.64 1.95
CA GLU A 64 10.59 4.28 2.92
C GLU A 64 11.53 3.20 2.40
N LEU A 65 10.99 2.18 1.71
CA LEU A 65 11.82 1.15 1.07
C LEU A 65 12.67 1.76 -0.04
N TYR A 66 12.08 2.57 -0.90
CA TYR A 66 12.77 3.22 -2.01
C TYR A 66 13.93 4.09 -1.53
N LYS A 67 13.74 4.88 -0.45
CA LYS A 67 14.81 5.64 0.18
C LYS A 67 15.94 4.73 0.65
N ARG A 68 15.63 3.60 1.28
CA ARG A 68 16.63 2.68 1.84
C ARG A 68 17.39 1.89 0.77
N THR A 69 16.75 1.59 -0.36
CA THR A 69 17.38 0.85 -1.47
C THR A 69 18.20 1.75 -2.39
N ASN A 70 17.82 3.02 -2.58
CA ASN A 70 18.52 3.97 -3.46
C ASN A 70 19.64 4.79 -2.78
N ILE A 71 19.89 4.62 -1.48
CA ILE A 71 20.98 5.33 -0.76
C ILE A 71 22.31 4.56 -0.82
N ASN A 72 22.38 3.38 -1.44
CA ASN A 72 23.64 2.63 -1.60
C ASN A 72 24.38 2.87 -2.92
N ASP A 73 23.90 3.78 -3.79
CA ASP A 73 24.53 4.14 -5.07
C ASP A 73 25.18 5.55 -5.05
N ALA A 74 25.61 6.04 -3.88
CA ALA A 74 26.33 7.32 -3.75
C ALA A 74 27.62 7.18 -2.92
#